data_AF-A0A2C9KZC9-F1
#
_entry.id   AF-A0A2C9KZC9-F1
#
_cell.length_a   1.000
_cell.length_b   1.000
_cell.length_c   1.000
_cell.angle_alpha   90.00
_cell.angle_beta   90.00
_cell.angle_gamma   90.00
#
_symmetry.space_group_name_H-M   'P 1'
#
loop_
_entity.id
_entity.type
_entity.pdbx_description
1 polymer ?
#
loop_
_entity_poly.entity_id
_entity_poly.type
_entity_poly.pdbx_seq_one_letter_code
_entity_poly.pdbx_strand_id
1 'polypeptide(L)'
;MNEKRSISVNTISFNCTCSTANNFLRLLASETGGRYHRVQEDFDAEIFVHKLLSEGFNDSEYPHLPTFEGDDLRKLGAEITLARKFLQQARVW
;
A
#
# COMPACT_ATOMS: atom_id res chain seq x y z
N MET A 1 14.38 -2.09 25.08
CA MET A 1 14.25 -2.50 23.66
C MET A 1 15.20 -1.62 22.83
N ASN A 2 15.38 -1.82 21.53
CA ASN A 2 16.49 -1.29 20.70
C ASN A 2 16.61 0.27 20.57
N GLU A 3 16.15 1.04 21.54
CA GLU A 3 16.12 2.51 21.56
C GLU A 3 17.49 3.15 21.28
N LYS A 4 18.58 2.53 21.74
CA LYS A 4 19.96 3.04 21.54
C LYS A 4 20.55 2.80 20.16
N ARG A 5 20.02 1.85 19.36
CA ARG A 5 20.62 1.45 18.08
C ARG A 5 19.82 1.90 16.86
N SER A 6 18.57 2.34 17.05
CA SER A 6 17.69 2.81 15.96
C SER A 6 17.66 1.83 14.77
N ILE A 7 17.53 0.54 15.07
CA ILE A 7 17.49 -0.50 14.03
C ILE A 7 16.04 -0.65 13.57
N SER A 8 15.80 -0.39 12.28
CA SER A 8 14.50 -0.63 11.65
C SER A 8 14.28 -2.12 11.38
N VAL A 9 13.09 -2.61 11.72
CA VAL A 9 12.69 -4.00 11.49
C VAL A 9 11.53 -4.02 10.51
N ASN A 10 11.81 -4.43 9.27
CA ASN A 10 10.74 -4.68 8.30
C ASN A 10 10.11 -6.04 8.57
N THR A 11 8.79 -6.13 8.47
CA THR A 11 8.04 -7.36 8.74
C THR A 11 7.21 -7.76 7.53
N ILE A 12 7.19 -9.06 7.24
CA ILE A 12 6.45 -9.63 6.13
C ILE A 12 5.54 -10.72 6.68
N SER A 13 4.24 -10.60 6.40
CA SER A 13 3.27 -11.67 6.59
C SER A 13 3.07 -12.40 5.27
N PHE A 14 3.46 -13.67 5.25
CA PHE A 14 3.30 -14.57 4.10
C PHE A 14 2.27 -15.63 4.43
N ASN A 15 1.19 -15.69 3.64
CA ASN A 15 0.10 -16.66 3.77
C ASN A 15 -0.40 -16.86 5.22
N CYS A 16 -0.56 -15.76 5.97
CA CYS A 16 -1.07 -15.80 7.33
C CYS A 16 -2.45 -15.15 7.41
N THR A 17 -3.46 -15.95 7.77
CA THR A 17 -4.83 -15.50 8.00
C THR A 17 -5.07 -15.07 9.45
N CYS A 18 -4.12 -15.32 10.37
CA CYS A 18 -4.23 -14.95 11.77
C CYS A 18 -4.09 -13.43 11.95
N SER A 19 -5.22 -12.76 12.25
CA SER A 19 -5.27 -11.31 12.45
C SER A 19 -4.37 -10.83 13.59
N THR A 20 -4.25 -11.61 14.67
CA THR A 20 -3.38 -11.30 15.82
C THR A 20 -1.90 -11.29 15.43
N ALA A 21 -1.45 -12.30 14.69
CA ALA A 21 -0.06 -12.38 14.23
C ALA A 21 0.27 -11.25 13.24
N ASN A 22 -0.65 -10.96 12.32
CA ASN A 22 -0.52 -9.87 11.37
C ASN A 22 -0.46 -8.49 12.06
N ASN A 23 -1.28 -8.28 13.09
CA ASN A 23 -1.27 -7.04 13.86
C ASN A 23 0.04 -6.89 14.66
N PHE A 24 0.50 -7.97 15.30
CA PHE A 24 1.79 -7.97 15.99
C PHE A 24 2.95 -7.56 15.07
N LEU A 25 3.02 -8.13 13.87
CA LEU A 25 4.05 -7.79 12.89
C LEU A 25 3.96 -6.33 12.42
N ARG A 26 2.74 -5.82 12.23
CA ARG A 26 2.50 -4.42 11.88
C ARG A 26 2.99 -3.47 12.97
N LEU A 27 2.65 -3.74 14.23
CA LEU A 27 3.08 -2.93 15.37
C LEU A 27 4.61 -3.01 15.55
N LEU A 28 5.21 -4.19 15.42
CA LEU A 28 6.66 -4.34 15.51
C LEU A 28 7.39 -3.50 14.46
N ALA A 29 6.90 -3.49 13.21
CA ALA A 29 7.45 -2.63 12.17
C ALA A 29 7.27 -1.15 12.51
N SER A 30 6.08 -0.72 12.95
CA SER A 30 5.85 0.70 13.26
C SER A 30 6.71 1.19 14.42
N GLU A 31 6.81 0.43 15.50
CA GLU A 31 7.58 0.81 16.70
C GLU A 31 9.09 0.84 16.45
N THR A 32 9.57 0.08 15.47
CA THR A 32 10.99 0.07 15.09
C THR A 32 11.31 1.03 13.93
N GLY A 33 10.30 1.68 13.35
CA GLY A 33 10.46 2.51 12.15
C GLY A 33 10.71 1.71 10.86
N GLY A 34 10.38 0.42 10.86
CA GLY A 34 10.36 -0.43 9.67
C GLY A 34 9.03 -0.37 8.92
N ARG A 35 8.90 -1.24 7.92
CA ARG A 35 7.71 -1.37 7.07
C ARG A 35 7.06 -2.73 7.18
N TYR A 36 5.73 -2.74 7.17
CA TYR A 36 4.93 -3.96 7.14
C TYR A 36 4.44 -4.27 5.72
N HIS A 37 4.65 -5.51 5.28
CA HIS A 37 4.08 -6.05 4.04
C HIS A 37 3.21 -7.28 4.34
N ARG A 38 2.07 -7.39 3.68
CA ARG A 38 1.24 -8.61 3.68
C ARG A 38 0.93 -9.00 2.24
N VAL A 39 1.27 -10.24 1.89
CA VAL A 39 0.85 -10.83 0.63
C VAL A 39 -0.63 -11.18 0.75
N GLN A 40 -1.46 -10.59 -0.12
CA GLN A 40 -2.86 -10.99 -0.30
C GLN A 40 -2.93 -11.98 -1.46
N GLU A 41 -3.49 -13.15 -1.21
CA GLU A 41 -3.68 -14.18 -2.24
C GLU A 41 -4.92 -13.90 -3.11
N ASP A 42 -5.90 -13.18 -2.58
CA ASP A 42 -7.20 -12.92 -3.23
C ASP A 42 -7.19 -11.73 -4.21
N PHE A 43 -6.04 -11.07 -4.41
CA PHE A 43 -5.95 -9.89 -5.26
C PHE A 43 -4.95 -10.12 -6.40
N ASP A 44 -5.47 -10.26 -7.63
CA ASP A 44 -4.68 -10.33 -8.86
C ASP A 44 -4.03 -8.97 -9.18
N ALA A 45 -3.02 -8.61 -8.40
CA ALA A 45 -2.32 -7.34 -8.48
C ALA A 45 -1.74 -7.09 -9.88
N GLU A 46 -1.28 -8.15 -10.54
CA GLU A 46 -0.72 -8.08 -11.90
C GLU A 46 -1.78 -7.67 -12.92
N ILE A 47 -2.97 -8.28 -12.86
CA ILE A 47 -4.09 -7.94 -13.75
C ILE A 47 -4.56 -6.51 -13.48
N PHE A 48 -4.64 -6.12 -12.21
CA PHE A 48 -5.02 -4.77 -11.82
C PHE A 48 -4.03 -3.72 -12.35
N VAL A 49 -2.73 -3.94 -12.16
CA VAL A 49 -1.69 -3.04 -12.67
C VAL A 49 -1.71 -2.97 -14.18
N HIS A 50 -1.88 -4.11 -14.87
CA HIS A 50 -1.99 -4.13 -16.32
C HIS A 50 -3.17 -3.30 -16.82
N LYS A 51 -4.37 -3.45 -16.22
CA LYS A 51 -5.55 -2.65 -16.56
C LYS A 51 -5.32 -1.17 -16.28
N LEU A 52 -4.79 -0.83 -15.10
CA LEU A 52 -4.50 0.55 -14.71
C LEU A 52 -3.55 1.24 -15.71
N LEU A 53 -2.52 0.54 -16.18
CA LEU A 53 -1.57 1.08 -17.14
C LEU A 53 -2.13 1.13 -18.58
N SER A 54 -3.01 0.19 -18.95
CA SER A 54 -3.57 0.09 -20.31
C SER A 54 -4.73 1.05 -20.55
N GLU A 55 -5.61 1.24 -19.57
CA GLU A 55 -6.75 2.17 -19.65
C GLU A 55 -6.31 3.63 -19.47
N GLY A 56 -5.11 3.84 -18.92
CA GLY A 56 -4.54 5.15 -18.65
C GLY A 56 -5.26 5.89 -17.52
N PHE A 57 -4.73 7.06 -17.15
CA PHE A 57 -5.27 7.90 -16.06
C PHE A 57 -6.31 8.90 -16.58
N ASN A 58 -7.11 8.50 -17.57
CA ASN A 58 -8.07 9.39 -18.21
C ASN A 58 -9.28 9.66 -17.30
N ASP A 59 -9.76 8.60 -16.66
CA ASP A 59 -10.77 8.65 -15.63
C ASP A 59 -10.10 8.85 -14.26
N SER A 60 -10.57 9.86 -13.53
CA SER A 60 -10.12 10.17 -12.18
C SER A 60 -10.75 9.30 -11.11
N GLU A 61 -11.90 8.70 -11.42
CA GLU A 61 -12.70 7.91 -10.50
C GLU A 61 -12.43 6.41 -10.68
N TYR A 62 -12.08 5.98 -11.90
CA TYR A 62 -11.78 4.58 -12.24
C TYR A 62 -10.34 4.34 -12.74
N PRO A 63 -9.75 3.16 -12.47
CA PRO A 63 -10.21 2.16 -11.51
C PRO A 63 -9.92 2.59 -10.07
N HIS A 64 -10.79 2.18 -9.14
CA HIS A 64 -10.57 2.33 -7.70
C HIS A 64 -9.42 1.41 -7.25
N LEU A 65 -8.45 1.98 -6.55
CA LEU A 65 -7.38 1.20 -5.95
C LEU A 65 -7.95 0.37 -4.80
N PRO A 66 -7.57 -0.91 -4.65
CA PRO A 66 -8.00 -1.72 -3.53
C PRO A 66 -7.41 -1.19 -2.22
N THR A 67 -8.02 -1.58 -1.10
CA THR A 67 -7.45 -1.32 0.21
C THR A 67 -6.28 -2.26 0.47
N PHE A 68 -5.07 -1.73 0.33
CA PHE A 68 -3.86 -2.47 0.64
C PHE A 68 -3.60 -2.54 2.16
N GLU A 69 -3.26 -3.72 2.65
CA GLU A 69 -2.88 -3.91 4.06
C GLU A 69 -1.41 -3.66 4.35
N GLY A 70 -0.56 -3.74 3.33
CA GLY A 70 0.85 -3.38 3.40
C GLY A 70 1.05 -1.87 3.38
N ASP A 71 2.07 -1.40 4.09
CA ASP A 71 2.34 0.03 4.22
C ASP A 71 2.71 0.70 2.90
N ASP A 72 3.54 0.04 2.09
CA ASP A 72 4.06 0.61 0.85
C ASP A 72 2.94 0.82 -0.18
N LEU A 73 2.14 -0.21 -0.44
CA LEU A 73 1.03 -0.12 -1.40
C LEU A 73 -0.08 0.82 -0.92
N ARG A 74 -0.30 0.90 0.40
CA ARG A 74 -1.25 1.86 0.98
C ARG A 74 -0.79 3.31 0.77
N LYS A 75 0.50 3.60 0.99
CA LYS A 75 1.08 4.93 0.71
C LYS A 75 1.04 5.27 -0.78
N LEU A 76 1.46 4.33 -1.62
CA LEU A 76 1.39 4.47 -3.08
C LEU A 76 -0.04 4.78 -3.53
N GLY A 77 -1.04 4.09 -2.97
CA GLY A 77 -2.43 4.35 -3.32
C GLY A 77 -2.93 5.74 -2.94
N ALA A 78 -2.49 6.27 -1.79
CA ALA A 78 -2.77 7.65 -1.40
C ALA A 78 -2.09 8.66 -2.34
N GLU A 79 -0.84 8.41 -2.73
CA GLU A 79 -0.10 9.25 -3.68
C GLU A 79 -0.74 9.29 -5.06
N ILE A 80 -1.16 8.14 -5.59
CA ILE A 80 -1.89 8.05 -6.87
C ILE A 80 -3.21 8.84 -6.79
N THR A 81 -3.95 8.71 -5.68
CA THR A 81 -5.20 9.44 -5.47
C THR A 81 -4.96 10.96 -5.47
N LEU A 82 -3.90 11.41 -4.81
CA LEU A 82 -3.51 12.82 -4.77
C LEU A 82 -3.11 13.33 -6.16
N ALA A 83 -2.33 12.54 -6.91
CA ALA A 83 -1.92 12.87 -8.27
C ALA A 83 -3.12 13.01 -9.22
N ARG A 84 -4.12 12.11 -9.13
CA ARG A 84 -5.38 12.20 -9.88
C ARG A 84 -6.12 13.51 -9.60
N LYS A 85 -6.19 13.92 -8.33
CA LYS A 85 -6.82 15.20 -7.93
C LYS A 85 -6.11 16.40 -8.55
N PHE A 86 -4.77 16.43 -8.53
CA PHE A 86 -4.03 17.53 -9.15
C PHE A 86 -4.17 17.55 -10.67
N LEU A 87 -4.23 16.37 -11.31
CA LEU A 87 -4.48 16.27 -12.75
C LEU A 87 -5.86 16.82 -13.13
N GLN A 88 -6.90 16.48 -12.37
CA GLN A 88 -8.24 17.07 -12.57
C GLN A 88 -8.20 18.59 -12.45
N GLN A 89 -7.58 19.11 -11.38
CA GLN A 89 -7.47 20.55 -11.17
C GLN A 89 -6.78 21.23 -12.35
N ALA A 90 -5.68 20.68 -12.85
CA ALA A 90 -4.94 21.23 -13.98
C ALA A 90 -5.74 21.23 -15.30
N ARG A 91 -6.65 20.27 -15.51
CA ARG A 91 -7.50 20.19 -16.72
C ARG A 91 -8.67 21.17 -16.73
N VAL A 92 -9.02 21.75 -15.59
CA VAL A 92 -10.11 22.73 -15.45
C VAL A 92 -9.61 24.18 -15.70
N TRP A 93 -8.29 24.37 -15.78
CA TRP A 93 -7.65 25.61 -16.26
C TRP A 93 -7.47 25.60 -17.78
#